data_AF-A0A222P9F7-F1
#
_entry.id   AF-A0A222P9F7-F1
#
_cell.length_a   1.000
_cell.length_b   1.000
_cell.length_c   1.000
_cell.angle_alpha   90.00
_cell.angle_beta   90.00
_cell.angle_gamma   90.00
#
_symmetry.space_group_name_H-M   'P 1'
#
loop_
_entity.id
_entity.type
_entity.pdbx_description
1 polymer ?
#
loop_
_entity_poly.entity_id
_entity_poly.type
_entity_poly.pdbx_seq_one_letter_code
_entity_poly.pdbx_strand_id
1 'polypeptide(L)'
;MKIKKIKFFILALVSISMFSINTFSASKSSQKNDWKKVILEPDLDGDGVKDKIEVEYMQSGDSVKMTFTPFVTKQKGKYTKGEKIEKTIKKEDFEKEFDNFTKSYIAEYPKNQSVKKKTQNDNKKVNSNDEKNKDSENLDNIKKAQNSVITPDNQDKKDDKKIQIKNSNSIKGPYSYSTYYLKERPKNLTFNYVYDKNSPKDMDEFVFIKTNSNIRKEPNANAKVIKEAKYGNKFKVVGVVKGNGDGKGEWYEVFFDGQLGYISKSVAEKREFDWDDMMKKVDKTNAFINDALAKSKKIYVLDDYVPLGGSSGGNRDKFGNRANQSEPAYSSSSFKDAINIPDRTIMTIEEDNDKYTKVKIDAFDEGTYYIKPSTRKMLKDSGITKEIERFIYVDRSSQNEMIIEKAGNDWNVVTSSFVTTGKDSGSSFATPYGTFLIAYSKPVMQYTGSDNKAVVGDAKNAVRFSGGGYMHSIPSLFEPKNTREQRKKATAAKIGTYPESHKCIRHYDDQIKFIYDWLGNSTPNDKNGLRTPSKPTVMLVK
;
A
#
# COMPACT_ATOMS: atom_id res chain seq x y z
N MET A 1 -16.02 -29.53 -12.31
CA MET A 1 -17.38 -29.85 -11.83
C MET A 1 -18.41 -29.51 -12.92
N LYS A 2 -19.24 -30.46 -13.39
CA LYS A 2 -20.26 -30.20 -14.42
C LYS A 2 -21.35 -29.29 -13.86
N ILE A 3 -21.56 -28.14 -14.52
CA ILE A 3 -22.47 -27.00 -14.25
C ILE A 3 -23.94 -27.38 -13.92
N LYS A 4 -24.36 -28.64 -14.10
CA LYS A 4 -25.75 -29.08 -13.96
C LYS A 4 -26.29 -29.04 -12.51
N LYS A 5 -25.51 -29.39 -11.47
CA LYS A 5 -26.01 -29.40 -10.07
C LYS A 5 -26.17 -28.00 -9.47
N ILE A 6 -25.29 -27.05 -9.81
CA ILE A 6 -25.41 -25.63 -9.39
C ILE A 6 -26.66 -25.00 -10.01
N LYS A 7 -26.93 -25.26 -11.30
CA LYS A 7 -28.15 -24.78 -11.96
C LYS A 7 -29.43 -25.32 -11.31
N PHE A 8 -29.45 -26.58 -10.87
CA PHE A 8 -30.59 -27.15 -10.13
C PHE A 8 -30.82 -26.51 -8.75
N PHE A 9 -29.75 -26.11 -8.05
CA PHE A 9 -29.84 -25.37 -6.79
C PHE A 9 -30.39 -23.95 -6.97
N ILE A 10 -29.92 -23.26 -8.01
CA ILE A 10 -30.43 -21.94 -8.41
C ILE A 10 -31.92 -22.03 -8.78
N LEU A 11 -32.32 -23.04 -9.57
CA LEU A 11 -33.72 -23.27 -9.94
C LEU A 11 -34.64 -23.52 -8.72
N ALA A 12 -34.17 -24.30 -7.73
CA ALA A 12 -34.92 -24.58 -6.50
C ALA A 12 -35.15 -23.34 -5.62
N LEU A 13 -34.24 -22.37 -5.67
CA LEU A 13 -34.36 -21.07 -4.98
C LEU A 13 -35.28 -20.10 -5.73
N VAL A 14 -35.26 -20.10 -7.07
CA VAL A 14 -36.21 -19.31 -7.89
C VAL A 14 -37.64 -19.82 -7.72
N SER A 15 -37.88 -21.13 -7.55
CA SER A 15 -39.22 -21.66 -7.27
C SER A 15 -39.80 -21.26 -5.89
N ILE A 16 -38.99 -20.81 -4.94
CA ILE A 16 -39.47 -20.23 -3.67
C ILE A 16 -39.94 -18.78 -3.89
N SER A 17 -39.49 -18.13 -4.97
CA SER A 17 -39.79 -16.72 -5.27
C SER A 17 -41.11 -16.49 -6.02
N MET A 18 -41.82 -17.53 -6.46
CA MET A 18 -43.05 -17.41 -7.27
C MET A 18 -44.38 -17.60 -6.52
N PHE A 19 -44.41 -17.67 -5.19
CA PHE A 19 -45.65 -17.43 -4.46
C PHE A 19 -45.87 -15.92 -4.29
N SER A 20 -46.22 -15.28 -5.40
CA SER A 20 -46.70 -13.91 -5.45
C SER A 20 -48.13 -13.85 -4.89
N ILE A 21 -48.29 -13.02 -3.86
CA ILE A 21 -49.39 -12.07 -3.65
C ILE A 21 -50.67 -12.40 -4.43
N ASN A 22 -51.65 -12.99 -3.73
CA ASN A 22 -53.05 -12.70 -3.99
C ASN A 22 -53.74 -12.41 -2.66
N THR A 23 -54.44 -11.27 -2.65
CA THR A 23 -55.31 -10.70 -1.62
C THR A 23 -56.17 -11.75 -0.91
N PHE A 24 -56.19 -11.78 0.43
CA PHE A 24 -57.39 -11.95 1.28
C PHE A 24 -57.04 -11.78 2.78
N SER A 25 -58.05 -11.36 3.54
CA SER A 25 -58.04 -11.05 4.98
C SER A 25 -57.51 -12.16 5.90
N ALA A 26 -56.81 -11.74 6.95
CA ALA A 26 -56.45 -12.41 8.21
C ALA A 26 -56.31 -13.94 8.27
N SER A 27 -55.08 -14.42 8.51
CA SER A 27 -54.71 -15.07 9.78
C SER A 27 -53.19 -15.03 9.97
N LYS A 28 -52.74 -14.73 11.20
CA LYS A 28 -51.35 -14.91 11.62
C LYS A 28 -51.00 -16.40 11.49
N SER A 29 -50.39 -16.79 10.38
CA SER A 29 -49.59 -18.02 10.34
C SER A 29 -48.12 -17.62 10.44
N SER A 30 -47.47 -18.07 11.51
CA SER A 30 -46.03 -17.94 11.69
C SER A 30 -45.33 -18.73 10.59
N GLN A 31 -44.79 -18.05 9.58
CA GLN A 31 -43.83 -18.66 8.66
C GLN A 31 -42.59 -19.02 9.48
N LYS A 32 -42.46 -20.30 9.82
CA LYS A 32 -41.20 -20.86 10.33
C LYS A 32 -40.14 -20.71 9.23
N ASN A 33 -39.17 -19.83 9.46
CA ASN A 33 -37.98 -19.74 8.61
C ASN A 33 -37.06 -20.91 8.95
N ASP A 34 -37.31 -22.06 8.34
CA ASP A 34 -36.48 -23.25 8.53
C ASP A 34 -35.25 -23.22 7.60
N TRP A 35 -34.10 -23.57 8.17
CA TRP A 35 -32.86 -23.74 7.40
C TRP A 35 -33.00 -24.94 6.46
N LYS A 36 -32.72 -24.71 5.17
CA LYS A 36 -32.67 -25.74 4.13
C LYS A 36 -31.22 -26.17 3.91
N LYS A 37 -31.00 -27.37 3.37
CA LYS A 37 -29.66 -27.93 3.17
C LYS A 37 -29.48 -28.46 1.75
N VAL A 38 -28.36 -28.12 1.12
CA VAL A 38 -27.90 -28.74 -0.13
C VAL A 38 -26.49 -29.30 0.05
N ILE A 39 -26.15 -30.29 -0.76
CA ILE A 39 -24.82 -30.90 -0.79
C ILE A 39 -24.17 -30.64 -2.15
N LEU A 40 -22.99 -30.02 -2.12
CA LEU A 40 -22.09 -29.90 -3.27
C LEU A 40 -21.02 -30.98 -3.21
N GLU A 41 -20.57 -31.48 -4.36
CA GLU A 41 -19.56 -32.54 -4.46
C GLU A 41 -18.35 -32.11 -5.32
N PRO A 42 -17.56 -31.12 -4.87
CA PRO A 42 -16.32 -30.72 -5.55
C PRO A 42 -15.16 -31.65 -5.18
N ASP A 43 -14.00 -31.43 -5.79
CA ASP A 43 -12.71 -31.96 -5.33
C ASP A 43 -12.01 -30.78 -4.62
N LEU A 44 -11.86 -30.84 -3.29
CA LEU A 44 -11.42 -29.72 -2.47
C LEU A 44 -9.92 -29.72 -2.21
N ASP A 45 -9.27 -30.87 -2.19
CA ASP A 45 -7.82 -30.98 -1.94
C ASP A 45 -7.02 -31.33 -3.20
N GLY A 46 -7.68 -31.51 -4.34
CA GLY A 46 -7.08 -31.74 -5.64
C GLY A 46 -6.58 -33.17 -5.83
N ASP A 47 -7.06 -34.13 -5.03
CA ASP A 47 -6.66 -35.53 -5.08
C ASP A 47 -7.42 -36.34 -6.16
N GLY A 48 -8.38 -35.72 -6.84
CA GLY A 48 -9.23 -36.35 -7.86
C GLY A 48 -10.44 -37.10 -7.30
N VAL A 49 -10.61 -37.15 -5.98
CA VAL A 49 -11.75 -37.76 -5.28
C VAL A 49 -12.80 -36.67 -5.02
N LYS A 50 -14.08 -37.08 -5.08
CA LYS A 50 -15.16 -36.16 -4.72
C LYS A 50 -15.25 -36.01 -3.21
N ASP A 51 -15.17 -34.77 -2.79
CA ASP A 51 -15.46 -34.29 -1.45
C ASP A 51 -16.90 -33.82 -1.33
N LYS A 52 -17.24 -33.28 -0.16
CA LYS A 52 -18.59 -32.83 0.14
C LYS A 52 -18.55 -31.45 0.78
N ILE A 53 -19.35 -30.50 0.28
CA ILE A 53 -19.70 -29.28 1.01
C ILE A 53 -21.19 -29.33 1.34
N GLU A 54 -21.52 -29.29 2.63
CA GLU A 54 -22.88 -29.06 3.09
C GLU A 54 -23.14 -27.56 3.15
N VAL A 55 -24.10 -27.08 2.37
CA VAL A 55 -24.54 -25.69 2.39
C VAL A 55 -25.92 -25.62 3.04
N GLU A 56 -25.96 -25.14 4.27
CA GLU A 56 -27.21 -24.79 4.96
C GLU A 56 -27.60 -23.36 4.57
N TYR A 57 -28.86 -23.08 4.28
CA TYR A 57 -29.29 -21.74 3.87
C TYR A 57 -30.69 -21.39 4.33
N MET A 58 -30.94 -20.10 4.51
CA MET A 58 -32.23 -19.55 4.92
C MET A 58 -32.43 -18.16 4.34
N GLN A 59 -33.63 -17.87 3.84
CA GLN A 59 -33.99 -16.51 3.43
C GLN A 59 -34.30 -15.67 4.68
N SER A 60 -33.74 -14.46 4.73
CA SER A 60 -33.89 -13.49 5.83
C SER A 60 -34.10 -12.11 5.22
N GLY A 61 -35.36 -11.75 4.93
CA GLY A 61 -35.71 -10.54 4.20
C GLY A 61 -35.22 -10.60 2.74
N ASP A 62 -34.52 -9.56 2.30
CA ASP A 62 -33.94 -9.43 0.95
C ASP A 62 -32.55 -10.08 0.81
N SER A 63 -32.19 -10.97 1.72
CA SER A 63 -30.90 -11.65 1.71
C SER A 63 -31.05 -13.14 2.02
N VAL A 64 -30.15 -13.94 1.49
CA VAL A 64 -30.01 -15.36 1.78
C VAL A 64 -28.77 -15.53 2.65
N LYS A 65 -28.97 -16.03 3.86
CA LYS A 65 -27.89 -16.45 4.76
C LYS A 65 -27.54 -17.90 4.45
N MET A 66 -26.26 -18.20 4.39
CA MET A 66 -25.77 -19.52 4.06
C MET A 66 -24.61 -19.89 4.95
N THR A 67 -24.41 -21.19 5.10
CA THR A 67 -23.24 -21.72 5.76
C THR A 67 -22.68 -22.93 5.07
N PHE A 68 -21.40 -22.85 4.70
CA PHE A 68 -20.65 -23.85 3.96
C PHE A 68 -19.82 -24.66 4.95
N THR A 69 -20.07 -25.96 4.99
CA THR A 69 -19.35 -26.91 5.83
C THR A 69 -18.67 -27.95 4.94
N PRO A 70 -17.34 -27.87 4.76
CA PRO A 70 -16.59 -28.76 3.88
C PRO A 70 -16.22 -30.07 4.61
N PHE A 71 -16.15 -31.15 3.85
CA PHE A 71 -15.81 -32.49 4.29
C PHE A 71 -14.91 -33.12 3.22
N VAL A 72 -13.63 -33.32 3.53
CA VAL A 72 -12.66 -33.95 2.64
C VAL A 72 -12.67 -35.47 2.85
N THR A 73 -12.83 -36.24 1.79
CA THR A 73 -12.89 -37.69 1.79
C THR A 73 -11.50 -38.27 2.05
N LYS A 74 -11.41 -39.27 2.93
CA LYS A 74 -10.21 -40.07 3.18
C LYS A 74 -10.41 -41.50 2.71
N GLN A 75 -9.31 -42.21 2.48
CA GLN A 75 -9.32 -43.65 2.20
C GLN A 75 -10.19 -44.40 3.24
N LYS A 76 -11.03 -45.34 2.78
CA LYS A 76 -12.05 -46.10 3.54
C LYS A 76 -13.35 -45.36 3.87
N GLY A 77 -13.73 -44.32 3.11
CA GLY A 77 -15.07 -43.69 3.21
C GLY A 77 -15.30 -42.84 4.46
N LYS A 78 -14.22 -42.40 5.14
CA LYS A 78 -14.29 -41.47 6.27
C LYS A 78 -14.08 -40.04 5.80
N TYR A 79 -14.70 -39.06 6.44
CA TYR A 79 -14.55 -37.64 6.10
C TYR A 79 -13.79 -36.86 7.18
N THR A 80 -12.99 -35.88 6.77
CA THR A 80 -12.47 -34.82 7.64
C THR A 80 -13.27 -33.55 7.45
N LYS A 81 -13.96 -33.11 8.50
CA LYS A 81 -14.71 -31.85 8.53
C LYS A 81 -13.75 -30.67 8.60
N GLY A 82 -13.85 -29.74 7.66
CA GLY A 82 -13.09 -28.48 7.65
C GLY A 82 -13.83 -27.34 8.34
N GLU A 83 -13.24 -26.14 8.25
CA GLU A 83 -13.77 -24.94 8.90
C GLU A 83 -15.08 -24.47 8.24
N LYS A 84 -16.10 -24.22 9.07
CA LYS A 84 -17.42 -23.75 8.66
C LYS A 84 -17.34 -22.26 8.30
N ILE A 85 -17.83 -21.86 7.13
CA ILE A 85 -17.84 -20.45 6.69
C ILE A 85 -19.27 -19.97 6.44
N GLU A 86 -19.61 -18.83 7.01
CA GLU A 86 -20.90 -18.16 6.79
C GLU A 86 -20.80 -17.11 5.69
N LYS A 87 -21.85 -17.03 4.85
CA LYS A 87 -21.97 -16.03 3.78
C LYS A 87 -23.41 -15.52 3.73
N THR A 88 -23.57 -14.22 3.59
CA THR A 88 -24.87 -13.59 3.32
C THR A 88 -24.79 -12.91 1.97
N ILE A 89 -25.77 -13.14 1.11
CA ILE A 89 -25.86 -12.57 -0.23
C ILE A 89 -27.24 -11.96 -0.41
N LYS A 90 -27.33 -10.78 -1.03
CA LYS A 90 -28.62 -10.18 -1.37
C LYS A 90 -29.36 -11.03 -2.41
N LYS A 91 -30.68 -11.01 -2.37
CA LYS A 91 -31.51 -11.78 -3.31
C LYS A 91 -31.30 -11.36 -4.77
N GLU A 92 -31.13 -10.05 -5.01
CA GLU A 92 -30.91 -9.47 -6.34
C GLU A 92 -29.60 -9.94 -7.01
N ASP A 93 -28.56 -10.19 -6.22
CA ASP A 93 -27.23 -10.59 -6.70
C ASP A 93 -26.95 -12.09 -6.53
N PHE A 94 -27.93 -12.87 -6.04
CA PHE A 94 -27.71 -14.21 -5.49
C PHE A 94 -27.03 -15.15 -6.49
N GLU A 95 -27.51 -15.22 -7.73
CA GLU A 95 -26.97 -16.17 -8.71
C GLU A 95 -25.48 -15.91 -9.02
N LYS A 96 -25.13 -14.64 -9.26
CA LYS A 96 -23.77 -14.23 -9.64
C LYS A 96 -22.81 -14.35 -8.46
N GLU A 97 -23.19 -13.83 -7.30
CA GLU A 97 -22.33 -13.86 -6.13
C GLU A 97 -22.17 -15.26 -5.54
N PHE A 98 -23.22 -16.10 -5.57
CA PHE A 98 -23.14 -17.48 -5.08
C PHE A 98 -22.18 -18.31 -5.93
N ASP A 99 -22.27 -18.19 -7.26
CA ASP A 99 -21.38 -18.91 -8.18
C ASP A 99 -19.92 -18.45 -8.03
N ASN A 100 -19.69 -17.13 -7.97
CA ASN A 100 -18.36 -16.56 -7.76
C ASN A 100 -17.75 -17.00 -6.43
N PHE A 101 -18.51 -16.89 -5.34
CA PHE A 101 -18.07 -17.31 -4.02
C PHE A 101 -17.77 -18.80 -3.97
N THR A 102 -18.68 -19.65 -4.49
CA THR A 102 -18.49 -21.10 -4.46
C THR A 102 -17.26 -21.53 -5.27
N LYS A 103 -17.02 -20.92 -6.43
CA LYS A 103 -15.83 -21.17 -7.25
C LYS A 103 -14.53 -20.76 -6.55
N SER A 104 -14.48 -19.54 -6.00
CA SER A 104 -13.31 -19.05 -5.23
C SER A 104 -13.07 -19.91 -3.99
N TYR A 105 -14.13 -20.23 -3.24
CA TYR A 105 -14.06 -21.06 -2.05
C TYR A 105 -13.47 -22.44 -2.34
N ILE A 106 -13.92 -23.13 -3.39
CA ILE A 106 -13.37 -24.42 -3.81
C ILE A 106 -11.91 -24.28 -4.27
N ALA A 107 -11.58 -23.25 -5.05
CA ALA A 107 -10.22 -23.06 -5.60
C ALA A 107 -9.18 -22.69 -4.52
N GLU A 108 -9.58 -22.03 -3.45
CA GLU A 108 -8.70 -21.59 -2.37
C GLU A 108 -8.62 -22.59 -1.22
N TYR A 109 -9.57 -23.52 -1.12
CA TYR A 109 -9.62 -24.51 -0.04
C TYR A 109 -8.33 -25.33 0.14
N PRO A 110 -7.66 -25.86 -0.89
CA PRO A 110 -6.42 -26.63 -0.71
C PRO A 110 -5.28 -25.79 -0.09
N LYS A 111 -5.20 -24.50 -0.43
CA LYS A 111 -4.13 -23.57 -0.01
C LYS A 111 -4.21 -23.26 1.48
N ASN A 112 -5.42 -23.24 2.03
CA ASN A 112 -5.68 -22.94 3.43
C ASN A 112 -5.32 -24.11 4.37
N GLN A 113 -5.26 -25.35 3.87
CA GLN A 113 -4.84 -26.52 4.67
C GLN A 113 -3.32 -26.66 4.81
N SER A 114 -2.54 -26.24 3.80
CA SER A 114 -1.06 -26.30 3.82
C SER A 114 -0.40 -25.45 4.91
N VAL A 115 -1.12 -24.46 5.45
CA VAL A 115 -0.63 -23.59 6.54
C VAL A 115 -0.66 -24.29 7.92
N LYS A 116 -1.39 -25.42 8.07
CA LYS A 116 -1.55 -26.13 9.36
C LYS A 116 -0.74 -27.44 9.52
N LYS A 117 0.04 -27.87 8.51
CA LYS A 117 0.72 -29.20 8.50
C LYS A 117 2.17 -29.23 9.05
N LYS A 118 2.63 -28.21 9.77
CA LYS A 118 3.91 -28.23 10.51
C LYS A 118 3.72 -28.17 12.03
N THR A 119 2.98 -29.13 12.61
CA THR A 119 3.18 -29.49 14.02
C THR A 119 2.71 -30.93 14.26
N GLN A 120 3.64 -31.89 14.20
CA GLN A 120 3.75 -33.05 15.10
C GLN A 120 4.71 -34.12 14.54
N ASN A 121 5.54 -34.63 15.46
CA ASN A 121 6.46 -35.79 15.40
C ASN A 121 7.78 -35.51 14.65
N ASP A 122 8.96 -35.56 15.28
CA ASP A 122 9.52 -36.75 15.91
C ASP A 122 10.57 -36.44 16.99
N ASN A 123 10.45 -37.16 18.10
CA ASN A 123 11.51 -37.38 19.07
C ASN A 123 12.37 -38.56 18.59
N LYS A 124 13.64 -38.34 18.28
CA LYS A 124 14.68 -39.37 18.46
C LYS A 124 16.07 -38.78 18.58
N LYS A 125 16.67 -38.97 19.76
CA LYS A 125 18.10 -38.80 20.05
C LYS A 125 18.95 -39.73 19.18
N VAL A 126 20.02 -39.20 18.60
CA VAL A 126 21.31 -39.89 18.48
C VAL A 126 22.42 -38.84 18.64
N ASN A 127 23.35 -39.11 19.55
CA ASN A 127 24.60 -38.38 19.75
C ASN A 127 25.62 -38.77 18.68
N SER A 128 26.37 -37.79 18.17
CA SER A 128 27.80 -37.95 17.87
C SER A 128 28.44 -36.57 17.78
N ASN A 129 29.47 -36.37 18.61
CA ASN A 129 30.37 -35.22 18.61
C ASN A 129 31.13 -35.16 17.27
N ASP A 130 31.34 -33.95 16.72
CA ASP A 130 32.69 -33.36 16.65
C ASP A 130 32.66 -31.93 16.05
N GLU A 131 33.22 -31.04 16.85
CA GLU A 131 33.86 -29.73 16.65
C GLU A 131 33.49 -28.72 15.54
N LYS A 132 33.32 -27.47 16.03
CA LYS A 132 33.67 -26.14 15.47
C LYS A 132 32.75 -25.49 14.42
N ASN A 133 31.86 -24.60 14.88
CA ASN A 133 32.05 -23.14 14.77
C ASN A 133 30.94 -22.36 15.51
N LYS A 134 31.35 -21.42 16.38
CA LYS A 134 30.48 -20.52 17.14
C LYS A 134 29.94 -19.42 16.22
N ASP A 135 28.68 -19.52 15.81
CA ASP A 135 27.87 -18.39 15.33
C ASP A 135 26.39 -18.83 15.29
N SER A 136 25.72 -18.92 16.44
CA SER A 136 24.28 -19.19 16.47
C SER A 136 23.50 -18.61 17.66
N GLU A 137 24.10 -17.77 18.52
CA GLU A 137 23.38 -17.16 19.65
C GLU A 137 22.69 -15.82 19.34
N ASN A 138 22.69 -15.35 18.08
CA ASN A 138 22.18 -14.01 17.74
C ASN A 138 20.95 -13.97 16.81
N LEU A 139 20.33 -15.11 16.50
CA LEU A 139 19.08 -15.13 15.70
C LEU A 139 17.80 -15.18 16.52
N ASP A 140 17.84 -15.66 17.77
CA ASP A 140 16.64 -15.73 18.62
C ASP A 140 16.32 -14.42 19.36
N ASN A 141 17.30 -13.53 19.51
CA ASN A 141 17.11 -12.18 20.07
C ASN A 141 16.53 -11.17 19.06
N ILE A 142 16.59 -11.47 17.75
CA ILE A 142 16.01 -10.62 16.69
C ILE A 142 14.49 -10.79 16.59
N LYS A 143 13.95 -11.98 16.92
CA LYS A 143 12.50 -12.24 16.92
C LYS A 143 11.77 -11.68 18.15
N LYS A 144 12.45 -11.46 19.27
CA LYS A 144 11.85 -10.88 20.50
C LYS A 144 11.90 -9.35 20.56
N ALA A 145 12.77 -8.69 19.79
CA ALA A 145 12.94 -7.22 19.85
C ALA A 145 12.06 -6.41 18.87
N GLN A 146 11.44 -7.06 17.89
CA GLN A 146 10.48 -6.41 16.96
C GLN A 146 9.04 -6.33 17.49
N ASN A 147 8.72 -7.06 18.56
CA ASN A 147 7.41 -7.02 19.22
C ASN A 147 7.24 -5.87 20.24
N SER A 148 8.25 -4.99 20.39
CA SER A 148 8.26 -3.93 21.43
C SER A 148 7.99 -2.51 20.91
N VAL A 149 7.44 -2.34 19.70
CA VAL A 149 6.97 -1.02 19.19
C VAL A 149 5.44 -0.96 19.10
N ILE A 150 4.75 -1.90 19.74
CA ILE A 150 3.36 -1.75 20.16
C ILE A 150 3.37 -2.09 21.65
N THR A 151 3.22 -1.10 22.52
CA THR A 151 2.84 -1.36 23.92
C THR A 151 1.36 -1.74 23.95
N PRO A 152 1.01 -2.93 24.45
CA PRO A 152 -0.10 -3.09 25.37
C PRO A 152 0.47 -3.22 26.78
N ASP A 153 0.02 -2.33 27.66
CA ASP A 153 0.24 -2.47 29.09
C ASP A 153 -0.60 -3.67 29.58
N ASN A 154 0.00 -4.48 30.44
CA ASN A 154 -0.56 -5.76 30.90
C ASN A 154 -1.26 -5.51 32.24
N GLN A 155 -2.58 -5.32 32.25
CA GLN A 155 -3.42 -5.62 33.43
C GLN A 155 -4.79 -6.17 33.03
N ASP A 156 -5.00 -7.42 33.45
CA ASP A 156 -6.21 -8.19 33.71
C ASP A 156 -7.31 -8.44 32.65
N LYS A 157 -7.53 -9.74 32.46
CA LYS A 157 -8.53 -10.41 31.64
C LYS A 157 -9.96 -9.96 31.97
N LYS A 158 -10.72 -9.53 30.96
CA LYS A 158 -12.17 -9.78 30.85
C LYS A 158 -12.61 -9.75 29.38
N ASP A 159 -12.93 -10.94 28.87
CA ASP A 159 -13.79 -11.28 27.73
C ASP A 159 -14.05 -10.23 26.63
N ASP A 160 -13.19 -10.20 25.61
CA ASP A 160 -13.43 -9.47 24.37
C ASP A 160 -14.33 -10.29 23.41
N LYS A 161 -15.57 -9.83 23.25
CA LYS A 161 -16.42 -10.16 22.10
C LYS A 161 -15.74 -9.61 20.83
N LYS A 162 -15.36 -10.50 19.91
CA LYS A 162 -15.02 -10.17 18.52
C LYS A 162 -16.13 -9.33 17.88
N ILE A 163 -15.92 -8.02 17.77
CA ILE A 163 -16.72 -7.16 16.90
C ILE A 163 -16.10 -7.25 15.49
N GLN A 164 -16.79 -7.94 14.60
CA GLN A 164 -16.53 -7.87 13.16
C GLN A 164 -16.89 -6.47 12.67
N ILE A 165 -15.92 -5.74 12.11
CA ILE A 165 -16.15 -4.45 11.47
C ILE A 165 -16.90 -4.72 10.15
N LYS A 166 -18.20 -4.44 10.15
CA LYS A 166 -19.04 -4.32 8.96
C LYS A 166 -18.89 -2.91 8.39
N ASN A 167 -18.79 -2.81 7.06
CA ASN A 167 -18.92 -1.62 6.19
C ASN A 167 -18.95 -0.24 6.88
N SER A 168 -17.93 0.57 6.64
CA SER A 168 -17.64 1.90 7.22
C SER A 168 -18.57 3.06 6.79
N ASN A 169 -19.87 2.82 6.61
CA ASN A 169 -20.81 3.91 6.39
C ASN A 169 -21.40 4.36 7.74
N SER A 170 -20.89 5.49 8.22
CA SER A 170 -21.33 6.30 9.39
C SER A 170 -20.70 6.02 10.76
N ILE A 171 -19.37 6.10 10.88
CA ILE A 171 -18.78 6.48 12.16
C ILE A 171 -18.88 8.01 12.25
N LYS A 172 -19.95 8.52 12.87
CA LYS A 172 -20.14 9.95 13.13
C LYS A 172 -20.42 10.17 14.61
N GLY A 173 -19.74 11.14 15.20
CA GLY A 173 -20.05 11.59 16.56
C GLY A 173 -21.25 12.54 16.62
N PRO A 174 -21.61 13.00 17.82
CA PRO A 174 -22.81 13.79 18.07
C PRO A 174 -22.71 15.26 17.64
N TYR A 175 -21.52 15.75 17.26
CA TYR A 175 -21.30 17.16 16.92
C TYR A 175 -21.37 17.40 15.41
N SER A 176 -21.85 18.59 15.03
CA SER A 176 -21.88 19.02 13.64
C SER A 176 -20.47 19.26 13.10
N TYR A 177 -20.19 18.71 11.92
CA TYR A 177 -18.90 18.85 11.25
C TYR A 177 -18.83 20.16 10.45
N SER A 178 -17.74 20.91 10.62
CA SER A 178 -17.35 21.96 9.66
C SER A 178 -16.68 21.36 8.43
N THR A 179 -16.07 20.18 8.56
CA THR A 179 -15.51 19.42 7.44
C THR A 179 -15.60 17.93 7.74
N TYR A 180 -16.00 17.13 6.76
CA TYR A 180 -16.06 15.67 6.86
C TYR A 180 -15.05 15.06 5.88
N TYR A 181 -14.17 14.19 6.36
CA TYR A 181 -13.02 13.71 5.59
C TYR A 181 -13.21 12.34 4.96
N LEU A 182 -14.04 11.46 5.53
CA LEU A 182 -14.15 10.10 5.03
C LEU A 182 -14.75 10.08 3.61
N LYS A 183 -13.95 9.62 2.65
CA LYS A 183 -14.32 9.45 1.24
C LYS A 183 -14.46 7.97 0.90
N GLU A 184 -15.22 7.68 -0.15
CA GLU A 184 -15.19 6.35 -0.77
C GLU A 184 -13.86 6.18 -1.53
N ARG A 185 -13.28 4.98 -1.47
CA ARG A 185 -12.10 4.63 -2.28
C ARG A 185 -12.47 4.52 -3.77
N PRO A 186 -11.53 4.76 -4.70
CA PRO A 186 -11.76 4.57 -6.13
C PRO A 186 -12.33 3.19 -6.46
N LYS A 187 -13.40 3.13 -7.26
CA LYS A 187 -14.10 1.87 -7.59
C LYS A 187 -13.26 0.88 -8.40
N ASN A 188 -12.31 1.37 -9.19
CA ASN A 188 -11.37 0.58 -9.99
C ASN A 188 -10.12 0.15 -9.20
N LEU A 189 -10.12 0.33 -7.87
CA LEU A 189 -9.01 -0.04 -7.00
C LEU A 189 -9.44 -1.12 -6.00
N THR A 190 -8.84 -2.29 -6.14
CA THR A 190 -9.00 -3.41 -5.19
C THR A 190 -7.90 -3.38 -4.14
N PHE A 191 -8.21 -3.85 -2.93
CA PHE A 191 -7.30 -3.79 -1.77
C PHE A 191 -6.88 -5.19 -1.33
N ASN A 192 -6.51 -6.03 -2.29
CA ASN A 192 -5.98 -7.37 -2.04
C ASN A 192 -4.46 -7.27 -1.86
N TYR A 193 -4.06 -6.76 -0.69
CA TYR A 193 -2.65 -6.54 -0.36
C TYR A 193 -1.83 -7.81 -0.56
N VAL A 194 -0.77 -7.69 -1.36
CA VAL A 194 0.27 -8.72 -1.49
C VAL A 194 1.20 -8.68 -0.27
N TYR A 195 1.46 -7.47 0.24
CA TYR A 195 2.20 -7.24 1.47
C TYR A 195 1.53 -6.15 2.30
N ASP A 196 1.10 -6.48 3.50
CA ASP A 196 0.25 -5.62 4.33
C ASP A 196 0.81 -5.29 5.71
N LYS A 197 1.97 -5.84 6.08
CA LYS A 197 2.53 -5.73 7.43
C LYS A 197 2.68 -4.28 7.90
N ASN A 198 3.04 -3.37 6.99
CA ASN A 198 3.22 -1.95 7.28
C ASN A 198 2.07 -1.07 6.75
N SER A 199 0.99 -1.68 6.23
CA SER A 199 -0.12 -0.98 5.61
C SER A 199 -1.17 -0.55 6.63
N PRO A 200 -1.44 0.76 6.77
CA PRO A 200 -2.43 1.25 7.71
C PRO A 200 -3.84 1.19 7.09
N LYS A 201 -4.39 -0.03 7.00
CA LYS A 201 -5.59 -0.38 6.20
C LYS A 201 -6.84 0.46 6.47
N ASP A 202 -7.00 0.99 7.68
CA ASP A 202 -8.20 1.74 8.09
C ASP A 202 -7.94 3.24 8.34
N MET A 203 -6.78 3.75 7.88
CA MET A 203 -6.33 5.14 8.12
C MET A 203 -6.08 5.91 6.83
N ASP A 204 -7.01 5.82 5.87
CA ASP A 204 -6.94 6.63 4.65
C ASP A 204 -6.87 8.12 5.01
N GLU A 205 -7.71 8.56 5.94
CA GLU A 205 -7.71 9.90 6.49
C GLU A 205 -7.19 9.82 7.93
N PHE A 206 -6.12 10.56 8.24
CA PHE A 206 -5.53 10.55 9.57
C PHE A 206 -5.02 11.92 10.01
N VAL A 207 -4.83 12.08 11.31
CA VAL A 207 -4.09 13.20 11.87
C VAL A 207 -2.75 12.71 12.39
N PHE A 208 -1.71 13.49 12.12
CA PHE A 208 -0.38 13.34 12.68
C PHE A 208 -0.21 14.30 13.87
N ILE A 209 0.25 13.79 15.01
CA ILE A 209 0.44 14.59 16.22
C ILE A 209 1.80 15.30 16.18
N LYS A 210 1.76 16.63 16.12
CA LYS A 210 2.93 17.50 16.03
C LYS A 210 3.45 17.96 17.39
N THR A 211 2.57 17.99 18.38
CA THR A 211 2.88 18.40 19.75
C THR A 211 2.12 17.48 20.70
N ASN A 212 2.80 17.00 21.75
CA ASN A 212 2.16 16.18 22.78
C ASN A 212 0.90 16.87 23.31
N SER A 213 -0.20 16.14 23.39
CA SER A 213 -1.49 16.66 23.83
C SER A 213 -2.40 15.53 24.29
N ASN A 214 -3.64 15.85 24.60
CA ASN A 214 -4.65 14.92 25.09
C ASN A 214 -5.80 14.79 24.10
N ILE A 215 -6.21 13.55 23.85
CA ILE A 215 -7.48 13.24 23.23
C ILE A 215 -8.53 13.21 24.34
N ARG A 216 -9.61 13.97 24.14
CA ARG A 216 -10.66 14.21 25.12
C ARG A 216 -11.99 13.63 24.67
N LYS A 217 -12.87 13.39 25.63
CA LYS A 217 -14.22 12.84 25.37
C LYS A 217 -15.13 13.82 24.62
N GLU A 218 -14.88 15.12 24.74
CA GLU A 218 -15.62 16.19 24.07
C GLU A 218 -14.65 17.23 23.50
N PRO A 219 -15.03 18.02 22.48
CA PRO A 219 -14.17 19.00 21.81
C PRO A 219 -14.01 20.29 22.65
N ASN A 220 -13.58 20.16 23.90
CA ASN A 220 -13.22 21.29 24.76
C ASN A 220 -12.08 20.93 25.71
N ALA A 221 -11.35 21.94 26.17
CA ALA A 221 -10.14 21.76 26.97
C ALA A 221 -10.40 21.22 28.39
N ASN A 222 -11.62 21.34 28.90
CA ASN A 222 -12.00 20.92 30.26
C ASN A 222 -12.56 19.49 30.31
N ALA A 223 -12.89 18.91 29.15
CA ALA A 223 -13.43 17.56 29.04
C ALA A 223 -12.43 16.49 29.50
N LYS A 224 -12.98 15.37 30.00
CA LYS A 224 -12.20 14.21 30.45
C LYS A 224 -11.21 13.76 29.38
N VAL A 225 -9.94 13.64 29.76
CA VAL A 225 -8.90 13.01 28.94
C VAL A 225 -9.18 11.52 28.87
N ILE A 226 -9.19 10.98 27.65
CA ILE A 226 -9.43 9.56 27.38
C ILE A 226 -8.22 8.86 26.77
N LYS A 227 -7.25 9.60 26.22
CA LYS A 227 -5.96 9.08 25.76
C LYS A 227 -4.92 10.20 25.68
N GLU A 228 -3.68 9.90 26.02
CA GLU A 228 -2.55 10.77 25.70
C GLU A 228 -2.11 10.57 24.25
N ALA A 229 -1.89 11.67 23.54
CA ALA A 229 -1.40 11.70 22.17
C ALA A 229 0.03 12.25 22.16
N LYS A 230 1.00 11.39 21.84
CA LYS A 230 2.42 11.75 21.77
C LYS A 230 2.81 12.16 20.37
N TYR A 231 3.87 12.97 20.26
CA TYR A 231 4.51 13.31 19.00
C TYR A 231 4.72 12.06 18.13
N GLY A 232 4.39 12.16 16.84
CA GLY A 232 4.57 11.06 15.92
C GLY A 232 3.40 10.07 15.87
N ASN A 233 2.52 10.07 16.88
CA ASN A 233 1.29 9.29 16.85
C ASN A 233 0.42 9.71 15.67
N LYS A 234 -0.34 8.76 15.16
CA LYS A 234 -1.27 8.94 14.06
C LYS A 234 -2.59 8.31 14.46
N PHE A 235 -3.69 9.02 14.19
CA PHE A 235 -5.03 8.55 14.50
C PHE A 235 -5.93 8.75 13.29
N LYS A 236 -6.81 7.78 13.02
CA LYS A 236 -7.85 7.94 12.00
C LYS A 236 -8.66 9.17 12.33
N VAL A 237 -8.94 10.01 11.34
CA VAL A 237 -9.74 11.23 11.53
C VAL A 237 -11.04 11.12 10.72
N VAL A 238 -12.15 11.50 11.36
CA VAL A 238 -13.47 11.50 10.73
C VAL A 238 -13.75 12.86 10.10
N GLY A 239 -13.42 13.94 10.81
CA GLY A 239 -13.73 15.30 10.40
C GLY A 239 -13.27 16.35 11.40
N VAL A 240 -13.65 17.59 11.13
CA VAL A 240 -13.45 18.75 12.01
C VAL A 240 -14.78 19.17 12.59
N VAL A 241 -14.82 19.43 13.89
CA VAL A 241 -15.96 19.97 14.62
C VAL A 241 -15.57 21.28 15.31
N LYS A 242 -16.56 22.12 15.60
CA LYS A 242 -16.35 23.31 16.44
C LYS A 242 -16.33 22.89 17.90
N GLY A 243 -15.49 23.57 18.71
CA GLY A 243 -15.47 23.33 20.14
C GLY A 243 -16.79 23.72 20.82
N ASN A 244 -17.10 23.03 21.92
CA ASN A 244 -18.30 23.26 22.74
C ASN A 244 -17.94 23.91 24.09
N GLY A 245 -18.91 24.54 24.75
CA GLY A 245 -18.70 25.21 26.05
C GLY A 245 -17.62 26.29 25.97
N ASP A 246 -16.66 26.26 26.91
CA ASP A 246 -15.51 27.17 26.94
C ASP A 246 -14.44 26.86 25.88
N GLY A 247 -14.59 25.74 25.15
CA GLY A 247 -13.69 25.29 24.11
C GLY A 247 -13.80 26.17 22.86
N LYS A 248 -13.02 27.25 22.79
CA LYS A 248 -12.86 28.01 21.55
C LYS A 248 -11.99 27.22 20.55
N GLY A 249 -12.36 27.27 19.27
CA GLY A 249 -11.55 26.75 18.15
C GLY A 249 -12.06 25.47 17.51
N GLU A 250 -11.26 24.93 16.59
CA GLU A 250 -11.57 23.73 15.83
C GLU A 250 -10.89 22.49 16.44
N TRP A 251 -11.60 21.37 16.40
CA TRP A 251 -11.14 20.09 16.93
C TRP A 251 -11.28 19.01 15.87
N TYR A 252 -10.28 18.15 15.77
CA TYR A 252 -10.40 16.91 15.01
C TYR A 252 -11.15 15.88 15.83
N GLU A 253 -12.15 15.25 15.20
CA GLU A 253 -12.73 14.03 15.73
C GLU A 253 -11.94 12.84 15.20
N VAL A 254 -11.32 12.10 16.13
CA VAL A 254 -10.45 10.97 15.85
C VAL A 254 -11.07 9.66 16.35
N PHE A 255 -10.81 8.59 15.62
CA PHE A 255 -11.23 7.24 15.97
C PHE A 255 -10.02 6.37 16.33
N PHE A 256 -10.07 5.74 17.50
CA PHE A 256 -9.02 4.88 18.02
C PHE A 256 -9.63 3.89 19.01
N ASP A 257 -9.07 2.70 19.13
CA ASP A 257 -9.47 1.69 20.12
C ASP A 257 -11.00 1.45 20.19
N GLY A 258 -11.70 1.52 19.05
CA GLY A 258 -13.15 1.32 18.95
C GLY A 258 -14.03 2.50 19.41
N GLN A 259 -13.45 3.64 19.75
CA GLN A 259 -14.16 4.82 20.27
C GLN A 259 -13.78 6.12 19.54
N LEU A 260 -14.63 7.13 19.70
CA LEU A 260 -14.37 8.49 19.23
C LEU A 260 -13.78 9.36 20.33
N GLY A 261 -12.94 10.31 19.93
CA GLY A 261 -12.41 11.35 20.80
C GLY A 261 -12.06 12.60 20.01
N TYR A 262 -11.69 13.65 20.72
CA TYR A 262 -11.45 14.97 20.16
C TYR A 262 -10.08 15.48 20.54
N ILE A 263 -9.35 16.00 19.57
CA ILE A 263 -8.05 16.65 19.78
C ILE A 263 -8.01 18.00 19.07
N SER A 264 -7.40 19.00 19.72
CA SER A 264 -7.35 20.35 19.15
C SER A 264 -6.63 20.33 17.79
N LYS A 265 -7.17 21.07 16.82
CA LYS A 265 -6.57 21.18 15.49
C LYS A 265 -5.17 21.81 15.51
N SER A 266 -4.85 22.64 16.51
CA SER A 266 -3.56 23.33 16.60
C SER A 266 -2.37 22.39 16.87
N VAL A 267 -2.60 21.23 17.51
CA VAL A 267 -1.54 20.29 17.91
C VAL A 267 -1.34 19.14 16.91
N ALA A 268 -2.17 19.06 15.88
CA ALA A 268 -2.18 17.98 14.92
C ALA A 268 -2.25 18.51 13.48
N GLU A 269 -1.91 17.65 12.51
CA GLU A 269 -1.96 17.96 11.09
C GLU A 269 -2.71 16.85 10.35
N LYS A 270 -3.73 17.23 9.57
CA LYS A 270 -4.45 16.29 8.71
C LYS A 270 -3.54 15.84 7.58
N ARG A 271 -3.52 14.53 7.33
CA ARG A 271 -2.78 13.85 6.25
C ARG A 271 -3.61 12.69 5.72
N GLU A 272 -3.23 12.14 4.57
CA GLU A 272 -4.02 11.09 3.95
C GLU A 272 -3.21 10.13 3.06
N PHE A 273 -3.73 8.92 2.88
CA PHE A 273 -3.40 8.07 1.74
C PHE A 273 -4.35 8.47 0.60
N ASP A 274 -3.89 9.37 -0.26
CA ASP A 274 -4.71 10.00 -1.29
C ASP A 274 -4.89 9.10 -2.53
N TRP A 275 -5.76 8.10 -2.39
CA TRP A 275 -6.03 7.13 -3.44
C TRP A 275 -6.58 7.78 -4.73
N ASP A 276 -7.39 8.83 -4.60
CA ASP A 276 -7.98 9.54 -5.75
C ASP A 276 -6.91 10.29 -6.55
N ASP A 277 -6.05 11.06 -5.88
CA ASP A 277 -4.97 11.76 -6.56
C ASP A 277 -3.94 10.79 -7.17
N MET A 278 -3.65 9.69 -6.49
CA MET A 278 -2.83 8.61 -7.06
C MET A 278 -3.44 8.11 -8.38
N MET A 279 -4.71 7.72 -8.37
CA MET A 279 -5.39 7.20 -9.57
C MET A 279 -5.45 8.25 -10.68
N LYS A 280 -5.72 9.51 -10.36
CA LYS A 280 -5.68 10.62 -11.33
C LYS A 280 -4.32 10.74 -12.02
N LYS A 281 -3.22 10.61 -11.27
CA LYS A 281 -1.86 10.66 -11.85
C LYS A 281 -1.52 9.41 -12.65
N VAL A 282 -1.95 8.23 -12.20
CA VAL A 282 -1.81 6.97 -12.94
C VAL A 282 -2.50 7.06 -14.31
N ASP A 283 -3.75 7.54 -14.33
CA ASP A 283 -4.53 7.71 -15.55
C ASP A 283 -3.89 8.74 -16.47
N LYS A 284 -3.43 9.87 -15.93
CA LYS A 284 -2.69 10.90 -16.68
C LYS A 284 -1.44 10.32 -17.35
N THR A 285 -0.59 9.62 -16.60
CA THR A 285 0.64 9.05 -17.14
C THR A 285 0.35 7.99 -18.20
N ASN A 286 -0.62 7.10 -17.98
CA ASN A 286 -0.98 6.11 -19.00
C ASN A 286 -1.65 6.73 -20.23
N ALA A 287 -2.40 7.83 -20.09
CA ALA A 287 -2.90 8.58 -21.23
C ALA A 287 -1.75 9.16 -22.07
N PHE A 288 -0.73 9.74 -21.42
CA PHE A 288 0.48 10.21 -22.09
C PHE A 288 1.21 9.09 -22.85
N ILE A 289 1.43 7.94 -22.20
CA ILE A 289 2.10 6.78 -22.80
C ILE A 289 1.29 6.23 -24.00
N ASN A 290 -0.02 6.05 -23.83
CA ASN A 290 -0.88 5.53 -24.88
C ASN A 290 -0.97 6.47 -26.08
N ASP A 291 -1.02 7.79 -25.87
CA ASP A 291 -0.99 8.79 -26.95
C ASP A 291 0.33 8.72 -27.74
N ALA A 292 1.47 8.59 -27.04
CA ALA A 292 2.77 8.44 -27.67
C ALA A 292 2.83 7.16 -28.53
N LEU A 293 2.40 6.03 -27.98
CA LEU A 293 2.39 4.75 -28.68
C LEU A 293 1.44 4.75 -29.89
N ALA A 294 0.24 5.31 -29.76
CA ALA A 294 -0.71 5.44 -30.86
C ALA A 294 -0.15 6.29 -32.03
N LYS A 295 0.70 7.28 -31.71
CA LYS A 295 1.41 8.11 -32.69
C LYS A 295 2.75 7.52 -33.14
N SER A 296 3.06 6.28 -32.76
CA SER A 296 4.34 5.61 -33.04
C SER A 296 5.56 6.41 -32.58
N LYS A 297 5.41 7.24 -31.55
CA LYS A 297 6.49 8.02 -30.95
C LYS A 297 7.26 7.18 -29.95
N LYS A 298 8.58 7.38 -29.94
CA LYS A 298 9.44 6.87 -28.87
C LYS A 298 9.21 7.65 -27.58
N ILE A 299 9.21 6.92 -26.47
CA ILE A 299 9.17 7.48 -25.13
C ILE A 299 10.60 7.49 -24.59
N TYR A 300 11.05 8.66 -24.16
CA TYR A 300 12.38 8.90 -23.65
C TYR A 300 12.37 9.09 -22.14
N VAL A 301 13.54 8.85 -21.55
CA VAL A 301 13.84 9.16 -20.16
C VAL A 301 15.12 10.01 -20.10
N LEU A 302 15.13 11.03 -19.24
CA LEU A 302 16.36 11.77 -18.94
C LEU A 302 17.33 10.91 -18.12
N ASP A 303 18.59 10.79 -18.55
CA ASP A 303 19.65 10.09 -17.82
C ASP A 303 20.82 11.04 -17.55
N ASP A 304 20.70 11.81 -16.46
CA ASP A 304 21.64 12.86 -16.02
C ASP A 304 22.42 12.42 -14.76
N TYR A 305 22.31 11.15 -14.36
CA TYR A 305 22.96 10.71 -13.14
C TYR A 305 24.47 10.56 -13.28
N VAL A 306 25.18 11.46 -12.61
CA VAL A 306 26.61 11.34 -12.33
C VAL A 306 26.81 10.96 -10.85
N PRO A 307 27.40 9.79 -10.54
CA PRO A 307 27.74 9.41 -9.17
C PRO A 307 28.67 10.45 -8.52
N LEU A 308 28.37 10.86 -7.29
CA LEU A 308 29.10 11.92 -6.57
C LEU A 308 29.17 13.25 -7.33
N GLY A 309 28.35 13.44 -8.37
CA GLY A 309 28.20 14.70 -9.07
C GLY A 309 27.71 15.75 -8.10
N GLY A 310 28.60 16.66 -7.69
CA GLY A 310 28.22 17.82 -6.91
C GLY A 310 27.27 18.69 -7.74
N SER A 311 26.21 19.20 -7.12
CA SER A 311 25.52 20.36 -7.69
C SER A 311 25.19 21.34 -6.58
N SER A 312 25.26 22.62 -6.94
CA SER A 312 24.92 23.74 -6.08
C SER A 312 23.45 23.69 -5.67
N GLY A 313 23.17 24.09 -4.43
CA GLY A 313 21.83 24.17 -3.83
C GLY A 313 20.97 25.32 -4.38
N GLY A 314 20.91 25.47 -5.71
CA GLY A 314 20.17 26.53 -6.39
C GLY A 314 18.68 26.55 -6.06
N ASN A 315 18.02 27.69 -6.31
CA ASN A 315 16.61 27.91 -5.99
C ASN A 315 15.69 26.88 -6.64
N ARG A 316 14.54 26.65 -6.01
CA ARG A 316 13.46 25.83 -6.59
C ARG A 316 12.83 26.57 -7.75
N ASP A 317 12.45 25.83 -8.78
CA ASP A 317 11.59 26.34 -9.84
C ASP A 317 10.12 26.42 -9.39
N LYS A 318 9.24 26.82 -10.30
CA LYS A 318 7.79 26.90 -10.05
C LYS A 318 7.12 25.56 -9.73
N PHE A 319 7.77 24.43 -10.04
CA PHE A 319 7.30 23.09 -9.74
C PHE A 319 7.93 22.53 -8.46
N GLY A 320 8.75 23.32 -7.76
CA GLY A 320 9.41 22.95 -6.52
C GLY A 320 10.68 22.12 -6.69
N ASN A 321 11.17 21.93 -7.92
CA ASN A 321 12.37 21.15 -8.24
C ASN A 321 13.63 22.04 -8.27
N ARG A 322 14.76 21.48 -7.82
CA ARG A 322 16.07 22.15 -7.82
C ARG A 322 16.91 21.69 -9.01
N ALA A 323 17.90 22.48 -9.38
CA ALA A 323 18.87 22.17 -10.44
C ALA A 323 19.78 20.97 -10.10
N ASN A 324 19.82 20.50 -8.85
CA ASN A 324 20.64 19.36 -8.45
C ASN A 324 20.19 18.06 -9.15
N GLN A 325 21.05 17.56 -10.07
CA GLN A 325 20.78 16.38 -10.90
C GLN A 325 19.47 16.50 -11.68
N SER A 326 19.30 17.70 -12.27
CA SER A 326 18.20 18.08 -13.12
C SER A 326 18.76 18.88 -14.28
N GLU A 327 18.10 18.79 -15.43
CA GLU A 327 18.45 19.55 -16.62
C GLU A 327 17.46 20.70 -16.85
N PRO A 328 17.92 21.88 -17.31
CA PRO A 328 17.03 23.00 -17.55
C PRO A 328 16.17 22.76 -18.79
N ALA A 329 14.89 23.11 -18.69
CA ALA A 329 13.98 23.21 -19.82
C ALA A 329 13.19 24.50 -19.80
N TYR A 330 12.76 24.93 -20.97
CA TYR A 330 12.34 26.30 -21.20
C TYR A 330 10.96 26.34 -21.86
N SER A 331 10.19 27.38 -21.58
CA SER A 331 8.86 27.59 -22.19
C SER A 331 8.94 27.91 -23.68
N SER A 332 10.09 28.39 -24.15
CA SER A 332 10.32 28.76 -25.55
C SER A 332 11.78 28.50 -25.97
N SER A 333 12.01 28.52 -27.28
CA SER A 333 13.36 28.42 -27.88
C SER A 333 14.28 29.61 -27.58
N SER A 334 13.79 30.66 -26.91
CA SER A 334 14.62 31.77 -26.41
C SER A 334 15.44 31.40 -25.17
N PHE A 335 15.17 30.23 -24.58
CA PHE A 335 15.84 29.71 -23.38
C PHE A 335 15.82 30.65 -22.17
N LYS A 336 14.69 31.34 -21.99
CA LYS A 336 14.37 32.14 -20.79
C LYS A 336 13.44 31.35 -19.88
N ASP A 337 13.47 31.69 -18.59
CA ASP A 337 12.56 31.13 -17.55
C ASP A 337 12.62 29.61 -17.44
N ALA A 338 13.79 29.10 -17.03
CA ALA A 338 14.03 27.68 -16.90
C ALA A 338 13.20 27.02 -15.79
N ILE A 339 12.75 25.81 -16.05
CA ILE A 339 12.36 24.80 -15.06
C ILE A 339 13.44 23.73 -14.97
N ASN A 340 13.47 22.99 -13.87
CA ASN A 340 14.39 21.89 -13.63
C ASN A 340 13.67 20.56 -13.88
N ILE A 341 14.10 19.82 -14.91
CA ILE A 341 13.65 18.45 -15.18
C ILE A 341 14.57 17.49 -14.43
N PRO A 342 14.11 16.79 -13.39
CA PRO A 342 14.98 15.87 -12.67
C PRO A 342 15.32 14.64 -13.51
N ASP A 343 16.47 14.04 -13.23
CA ASP A 343 16.86 12.73 -13.75
C ASP A 343 15.70 11.71 -13.65
N ARG A 344 15.59 10.84 -14.65
CA ARG A 344 14.53 9.83 -14.84
C ARG A 344 13.15 10.34 -15.23
N THR A 345 12.98 11.63 -15.49
CA THR A 345 11.71 12.16 -16.00
C THR A 345 11.37 11.58 -17.38
N ILE A 346 10.10 11.17 -17.57
CA ILE A 346 9.56 10.60 -18.81
C ILE A 346 9.09 11.72 -19.75
N MET A 347 9.39 11.61 -21.05
CA MET A 347 9.00 12.58 -22.07
C MET A 347 8.94 11.98 -23.49
N THR A 348 8.33 12.71 -24.42
CA THR A 348 8.41 12.46 -25.87
C THR A 348 9.11 13.63 -26.56
N ILE A 349 9.69 13.37 -27.72
CA ILE A 349 10.22 14.41 -28.61
C ILE A 349 9.13 14.78 -29.61
N GLU A 350 8.81 16.07 -29.69
CA GLU A 350 7.83 16.65 -30.60
C GLU A 350 8.52 17.23 -31.85
N GLU A 351 9.70 17.81 -31.68
CA GLU A 351 10.52 18.41 -32.74
C GLU A 351 11.99 18.32 -32.33
N ASP A 352 12.89 18.05 -33.27
CA ASP A 352 14.33 17.95 -33.01
C ASP A 352 15.11 18.64 -34.14
N ASN A 353 15.95 19.63 -33.79
CA ASN A 353 16.78 20.35 -34.74
C ASN A 353 18.07 20.87 -34.06
N ASP A 354 18.98 21.45 -34.85
CA ASP A 354 20.29 21.89 -34.36
C ASP A 354 20.24 23.02 -33.32
N LYS A 355 19.11 23.74 -33.21
CA LYS A 355 18.93 24.86 -32.28
C LYS A 355 18.29 24.41 -30.96
N TYR A 356 17.33 23.49 -31.02
CA TYR A 356 16.61 22.99 -29.85
C TYR A 356 15.97 21.63 -30.10
N THR A 357 15.64 20.93 -29.01
CA THR A 357 14.67 19.84 -29.03
C THR A 357 13.42 20.29 -28.28
N LYS A 358 12.26 20.17 -28.92
CA LYS A 358 10.96 20.40 -28.30
C LYS A 358 10.45 19.07 -27.74
N VAL A 359 10.14 19.03 -26.46
CA VAL A 359 9.74 17.82 -25.73
C VAL A 359 8.40 18.02 -25.04
N LYS A 360 7.57 16.98 -25.00
CA LYS A 360 6.36 16.94 -24.14
C LYS A 360 6.69 16.10 -22.91
N ILE A 361 6.46 16.64 -21.72
CA ILE A 361 6.87 16.02 -20.45
C ILE A 361 5.63 15.60 -19.66
N ASP A 362 5.61 14.38 -19.13
CA ASP A 362 4.46 13.86 -18.36
C ASP A 362 4.26 14.57 -17.01
N ALA A 363 5.38 14.77 -16.30
CA ALA A 363 5.40 15.27 -14.92
C ALA A 363 4.78 16.67 -14.76
N PHE A 364 4.76 17.48 -15.82
CA PHE A 364 4.26 18.85 -15.82
C PHE A 364 3.08 18.92 -16.78
N ASP A 365 1.94 19.45 -16.36
CA ASP A 365 0.64 19.40 -17.06
C ASP A 365 0.73 19.66 -18.58
N GLU A 366 0.90 18.55 -19.32
CA GLU A 366 1.11 18.43 -20.77
C GLU A 366 2.08 19.45 -21.38
N GLY A 367 2.97 19.99 -20.53
CA GLY A 367 3.81 21.12 -20.88
C GLY A 367 4.76 20.71 -21.99
N THR A 368 4.66 21.41 -23.11
CA THR A 368 5.68 21.33 -24.15
C THR A 368 6.79 22.31 -23.81
N TYR A 369 8.01 21.81 -23.75
CA TYR A 369 9.19 22.57 -23.38
C TYR A 369 10.27 22.44 -24.44
N TYR A 370 11.24 23.34 -24.36
CA TYR A 370 12.42 23.37 -25.21
C TYR A 370 13.61 22.99 -24.34
N ILE A 371 14.44 22.06 -24.81
CA ILE A 371 15.73 21.72 -24.19
C ILE A 371 16.86 22.04 -25.17
N LYS A 372 18.04 22.27 -24.63
CA LYS A 372 19.24 22.53 -25.44
C LYS A 372 19.71 21.24 -26.13
N PRO A 373 20.38 21.34 -27.29
CA PRO A 373 20.98 20.18 -27.96
C PRO A 373 21.96 19.37 -27.08
N SER A 374 22.58 19.99 -26.07
CA SER A 374 23.40 19.29 -25.07
C SER A 374 22.57 18.32 -24.23
N THR A 375 21.44 18.77 -23.69
CA THR A 375 20.52 17.97 -22.86
C THR A 375 19.86 16.86 -23.68
N ARG A 376 19.61 17.08 -24.97
CA ARG A 376 19.09 16.06 -25.90
C ARG A 376 19.94 14.78 -25.94
N LYS A 377 21.27 14.90 -25.76
CA LYS A 377 22.21 13.76 -25.74
C LYS A 377 22.03 12.86 -24.50
N MET A 378 21.43 13.39 -23.44
CA MET A 378 21.12 12.66 -22.20
C MET A 378 19.79 11.92 -22.26
N LEU A 379 18.96 12.16 -23.28
CA LEU A 379 17.70 11.42 -23.45
C LEU A 379 17.99 10.00 -23.97
N LYS A 380 17.53 9.00 -23.22
CA LYS A 380 17.62 7.58 -23.57
C LYS A 380 16.25 7.04 -23.92
N ASP A 381 16.22 6.08 -24.85
CA ASP A 381 15.02 5.30 -25.11
C ASP A 381 14.62 4.56 -23.82
N SER A 382 13.37 4.73 -23.40
CA SER A 382 12.85 4.10 -22.19
C SER A 382 12.57 2.60 -22.35
N GLY A 383 12.42 2.13 -23.60
CA GLY A 383 11.98 0.77 -23.90
C GLY A 383 10.50 0.52 -23.55
N ILE A 384 9.71 1.55 -23.25
CA ILE A 384 8.27 1.42 -23.00
C ILE A 384 7.55 1.20 -24.34
N THR A 385 6.91 0.03 -24.46
CA THR A 385 6.19 -0.39 -25.68
C THR A 385 4.70 -0.66 -25.46
N LYS A 386 4.23 -0.55 -24.22
CA LYS A 386 2.84 -0.74 -23.81
C LYS A 386 2.53 0.13 -22.59
N GLU A 387 1.26 0.16 -22.19
CA GLU A 387 0.83 0.83 -20.96
C GLU A 387 1.64 0.39 -19.73
N ILE A 388 1.79 1.30 -18.78
CA ILE A 388 2.47 1.03 -17.51
C ILE A 388 1.50 0.27 -16.61
N GLU A 389 1.95 -0.89 -16.14
CA GLU A 389 1.16 -1.80 -15.29
C GLU A 389 1.53 -1.67 -13.80
N ARG A 390 2.57 -0.91 -13.45
CA ARG A 390 3.11 -0.82 -12.09
C ARG A 390 3.45 0.62 -11.71
N PHE A 391 2.89 1.07 -10.60
CA PHE A 391 3.13 2.41 -10.07
C PHE A 391 3.52 2.39 -8.60
N ILE A 392 4.44 3.27 -8.24
CA ILE A 392 4.80 3.61 -6.86
C ILE A 392 4.43 5.08 -6.68
N TYR A 393 3.54 5.39 -5.75
CA TYR A 393 3.15 6.74 -5.44
C TYR A 393 3.69 7.15 -4.08
N VAL A 394 4.25 8.35 -3.98
CA VAL A 394 4.85 8.89 -2.75
C VAL A 394 4.30 10.30 -2.52
N ASP A 395 3.72 10.51 -1.33
CA ASP A 395 3.27 11.83 -0.89
C ASP A 395 4.27 12.41 0.11
N ARG A 396 4.96 13.48 -0.29
CA ARG A 396 5.93 14.16 0.59
C ARG A 396 5.25 14.92 1.73
N SER A 397 4.01 15.37 1.58
CA SER A 397 3.30 16.05 2.66
C SER A 397 2.80 15.05 3.70
N SER A 398 2.22 13.93 3.24
CA SER A 398 1.68 12.89 4.12
C SER A 398 2.75 11.93 4.67
N GLN A 399 3.94 11.90 4.06
CA GLN A 399 5.04 10.98 4.39
C GLN A 399 4.61 9.51 4.27
N ASN A 400 3.97 9.17 3.15
CA ASN A 400 3.51 7.82 2.88
C ASN A 400 3.74 7.39 1.43
N GLU A 401 3.54 6.09 1.19
CA GLU A 401 3.57 5.46 -0.12
C GLU A 401 2.35 4.59 -0.37
N MET A 402 2.01 4.45 -1.65
CA MET A 402 0.98 3.55 -2.16
C MET A 402 1.52 2.88 -3.42
N ILE A 403 1.48 1.55 -3.49
CA ILE A 403 2.01 0.78 -4.62
C ILE A 403 0.88 -0.04 -5.21
N ILE A 404 0.69 0.10 -6.51
CA ILE A 404 -0.36 -0.58 -7.26
C ILE A 404 0.20 -1.35 -8.45
N GLU A 405 -0.50 -2.40 -8.81
CA GLU A 405 -0.25 -3.17 -10.03
C GLU A 405 -1.58 -3.44 -10.74
N LYS A 406 -1.54 -3.46 -12.07
CA LYS A 406 -2.70 -3.72 -12.90
C LYS A 406 -3.22 -5.15 -12.67
N ALA A 407 -4.53 -5.30 -12.50
CA ALA A 407 -5.23 -6.54 -12.26
C ALA A 407 -6.41 -6.67 -13.25
N GLY A 408 -6.12 -7.18 -14.46
CA GLY A 408 -7.08 -7.14 -15.56
C GLY A 408 -7.30 -5.69 -16.04
N ASN A 409 -8.54 -5.24 -16.05
CA ASN A 409 -8.89 -3.86 -16.41
C ASN A 409 -8.81 -2.88 -15.21
N ASP A 410 -8.77 -3.41 -13.99
CA ASP A 410 -8.73 -2.65 -12.75
C ASP A 410 -7.31 -2.62 -12.16
N TRP A 411 -7.17 -1.99 -10.99
CA TRP A 411 -5.93 -1.91 -10.23
C TRP A 411 -6.04 -2.67 -8.91
N ASN A 412 -4.93 -3.22 -8.44
CA ASN A 412 -4.82 -3.79 -7.10
C ASN A 412 -3.74 -3.07 -6.30
N VAL A 413 -4.05 -2.72 -5.06
CA VAL A 413 -3.07 -2.24 -4.08
C VAL A 413 -2.18 -3.41 -3.68
N VAL A 414 -0.91 -3.32 -4.08
CA VAL A 414 0.12 -4.30 -3.74
C VAL A 414 0.52 -4.11 -2.29
N THR A 415 0.81 -2.87 -1.89
CA THR A 415 1.20 -2.49 -0.54
C THR A 415 1.03 -0.97 -0.34
N SER A 416 0.91 -0.55 0.92
CA SER A 416 1.05 0.85 1.33
C SER A 416 1.84 0.93 2.63
N SER A 417 2.51 2.05 2.88
CA SER A 417 3.31 2.23 4.10
C SER A 417 3.53 3.71 4.38
N PHE A 418 3.93 4.03 5.60
CA PHE A 418 4.61 5.30 5.88
C PHE A 418 6.05 5.25 5.38
N VAL A 419 6.60 6.41 5.02
CA VAL A 419 7.98 6.59 4.56
C VAL A 419 8.60 7.85 5.18
N THR A 420 9.90 8.08 4.96
CA THR A 420 10.53 9.38 5.23
C THR A 420 11.21 9.90 3.98
N THR A 421 10.77 11.06 3.48
CA THR A 421 11.34 11.67 2.27
C THR A 421 12.48 12.65 2.60
N GLY A 422 13.10 13.18 1.54
CA GLY A 422 14.19 14.14 1.62
C GLY A 422 13.76 15.51 2.12
N LYS A 423 14.50 16.03 3.09
CA LYS A 423 14.31 17.40 3.61
C LYS A 423 15.08 18.41 2.78
N ASP A 424 14.57 19.63 2.78
CA ASP A 424 15.21 20.75 2.11
C ASP A 424 15.97 21.62 3.11
N SER A 425 17.16 21.17 3.54
CA SER A 425 17.98 21.94 4.48
C SER A 425 19.46 21.58 4.46
N GLY A 426 20.32 22.60 4.58
CA GLY A 426 21.77 22.47 4.61
C GLY A 426 22.30 21.78 3.35
N SER A 427 23.03 20.68 3.53
CA SER A 427 23.54 19.80 2.47
C SER A 427 22.54 18.72 2.02
N SER A 428 21.30 18.74 2.52
CA SER A 428 20.24 17.81 2.15
C SER A 428 19.41 18.38 1.00
N PHE A 429 19.04 17.54 0.05
CA PHE A 429 18.12 17.91 -1.02
C PHE A 429 16.74 17.31 -0.75
N ALA A 430 15.69 18.07 -1.08
CA ALA A 430 14.34 17.52 -1.12
C ALA A 430 14.26 16.34 -2.11
N THR A 431 13.42 15.35 -1.80
CA THR A 431 12.98 14.38 -2.82
C THR A 431 12.27 15.16 -3.94
N PRO A 432 12.69 15.03 -5.21
CA PRO A 432 12.12 15.82 -6.31
C PRO A 432 10.65 15.43 -6.57
N TYR A 433 9.85 16.40 -7.00
CA TYR A 433 8.50 16.18 -7.50
C TYR A 433 8.55 15.73 -8.97
N GLY A 434 7.67 14.82 -9.37
CA GLY A 434 7.52 14.43 -10.78
C GLY A 434 7.15 12.96 -11.02
N THR A 435 7.26 12.57 -12.28
CA THR A 435 7.04 11.21 -12.79
C THR A 435 8.38 10.61 -13.21
N PHE A 436 8.81 9.55 -12.54
CA PHE A 436 10.13 8.94 -12.73
C PHE A 436 10.03 7.49 -13.18
N LEU A 437 10.77 7.13 -14.23
CA LEU A 437 10.96 5.72 -14.57
C LEU A 437 12.03 5.10 -13.67
N ILE A 438 11.67 4.10 -12.86
CA ILE A 438 12.62 3.37 -12.00
C ILE A 438 13.79 2.87 -12.83
N ALA A 439 15.02 3.23 -12.44
CA ALA A 439 16.22 2.90 -13.21
C ALA A 439 16.65 1.45 -12.97
N TYR A 440 16.95 1.14 -11.71
CA TYR A 440 17.41 -0.16 -11.25
C TYR A 440 17.28 -0.27 -9.75
N SER A 441 17.45 -1.49 -9.22
CA SER A 441 17.69 -1.74 -7.81
C SER A 441 19.05 -2.40 -7.58
N LYS A 442 19.58 -2.29 -6.36
CA LYS A 442 20.82 -2.96 -5.94
C LYS A 442 20.74 -3.43 -4.48
N PRO A 443 21.42 -4.53 -4.10
CA PRO A 443 21.31 -5.07 -2.75
C PRO A 443 21.72 -4.10 -1.65
N VAL A 444 22.74 -3.27 -1.90
CA VAL A 444 23.29 -2.32 -0.93
C VAL A 444 23.62 -1.00 -1.62
N MET A 445 23.19 0.11 -1.02
CA MET A 445 23.67 1.46 -1.27
C MET A 445 24.63 1.86 -0.17
N GLN A 446 25.88 2.08 -0.55
CA GLN A 446 26.91 2.63 0.31
C GLN A 446 26.91 4.15 0.23
N TYR A 447 27.23 4.82 1.33
CA TYR A 447 27.47 6.26 1.35
C TYR A 447 28.83 6.60 1.94
N THR A 448 29.43 7.64 1.36
CA THR A 448 30.75 8.12 1.71
C THR A 448 30.69 9.12 2.86
N GLY A 449 31.79 9.25 3.57
CA GLY A 449 32.01 10.33 4.53
C GLY A 449 32.06 11.69 3.84
N SER A 450 32.18 12.76 4.64
CA SER A 450 32.28 14.13 4.13
C SER A 450 33.49 14.37 3.21
N ASP A 451 34.51 13.51 3.29
CA ASP A 451 35.68 13.52 2.43
C ASP A 451 35.45 12.88 1.05
N ASN A 452 34.28 12.26 0.82
CA ASN A 452 33.92 11.48 -0.36
C ASN A 452 34.91 10.34 -0.71
N LYS A 453 35.75 9.91 0.24
CA LYS A 453 36.81 8.90 0.01
C LYS A 453 36.51 7.57 0.69
N ALA A 454 36.01 7.61 1.92
CA ALA A 454 35.74 6.39 2.69
C ALA A 454 34.24 6.07 2.72
N VAL A 455 33.88 4.79 2.53
CA VAL A 455 32.52 4.31 2.79
C VAL A 455 32.31 4.22 4.30
N VAL A 456 31.34 4.97 4.83
CA VAL A 456 31.11 5.09 6.27
C VAL A 456 29.79 4.46 6.73
N GLY A 457 28.95 4.01 5.79
CA GLY A 457 27.77 3.24 6.12
C GLY A 457 27.00 2.78 4.89
N ASP A 458 25.83 2.20 5.15
CA ASP A 458 25.01 1.57 4.14
C ASP A 458 23.49 1.72 4.37
N ALA A 459 22.75 1.43 3.31
CA ALA A 459 21.34 1.05 3.34
C ALA A 459 21.12 -0.12 2.37
N LYS A 460 20.22 -1.03 2.71
CA LYS A 460 19.94 -2.23 1.91
C LYS A 460 18.78 -1.99 0.95
N ASN A 461 18.66 -2.89 -0.05
CA ASN A 461 17.54 -3.00 -0.99
C ASN A 461 17.26 -1.67 -1.71
N ALA A 462 18.29 -1.01 -2.21
CA ALA A 462 18.18 0.33 -2.74
C ALA A 462 17.59 0.34 -4.15
N VAL A 463 16.56 1.16 -4.40
CA VAL A 463 15.89 1.33 -5.70
C VAL A 463 16.09 2.77 -6.17
N ARG A 464 16.80 2.98 -7.29
CA ARG A 464 17.09 4.31 -7.83
C ARG A 464 15.88 4.85 -8.60
N PHE A 465 15.39 6.02 -8.20
CA PHE A 465 14.29 6.69 -8.88
C PHE A 465 14.67 8.02 -9.54
N SER A 466 15.61 8.80 -8.99
CA SER A 466 16.06 10.05 -9.61
C SER A 466 17.39 10.53 -9.02
N GLY A 467 18.39 10.71 -9.87
CA GLY A 467 19.75 11.11 -9.50
C GLY A 467 20.33 10.17 -8.44
N GLY A 468 20.88 10.76 -7.37
CA GLY A 468 21.32 10.07 -6.16
C GLY A 468 20.19 9.73 -5.17
N GLY A 469 18.93 9.92 -5.55
CA GLY A 469 17.75 9.55 -4.77
C GLY A 469 17.39 8.09 -4.93
N TYR A 470 17.34 7.38 -3.81
CA TYR A 470 16.94 5.97 -3.73
C TYR A 470 15.78 5.78 -2.74
N MET A 471 14.89 4.83 -3.03
CA MET A 471 14.16 4.15 -1.97
C MET A 471 15.10 3.15 -1.32
N HIS A 472 15.20 3.10 0.01
CA HIS A 472 16.09 2.17 0.68
C HIS A 472 15.64 1.85 2.12
N SER A 473 16.30 0.85 2.72
CA SER A 473 16.08 0.43 4.11
C SER A 473 16.54 1.49 5.12
N ILE A 474 16.42 1.24 6.42
CA ILE A 474 16.96 2.17 7.41
C ILE A 474 18.49 2.28 7.28
N PRO A 475 19.04 3.48 6.99
CA PRO A 475 20.48 3.68 6.87
C PRO A 475 21.14 3.71 8.26
N SER A 476 22.40 3.32 8.37
CA SER A 476 23.22 3.59 9.56
C SER A 476 24.73 3.62 9.27
N LEU A 477 25.46 4.54 9.91
CA LEU A 477 26.92 4.53 9.90
C LEU A 477 27.44 3.23 10.51
N PHE A 478 28.54 2.70 9.98
CA PHE A 478 29.18 1.48 10.49
C PHE A 478 29.67 1.67 11.92
N GLU A 479 30.30 2.81 12.19
CA GLU A 479 30.85 3.12 13.51
C GLU A 479 30.03 4.19 14.25
N PRO A 480 29.97 4.12 15.61
CA PRO A 480 30.42 2.99 16.43
C PRO A 480 29.52 1.75 16.25
N LYS A 481 30.11 0.56 16.09
CA LYS A 481 29.39 -0.71 15.86
C LYS A 481 28.37 -1.03 16.95
N ASN A 482 28.75 -0.85 18.22
CA ASN A 482 27.93 -1.20 19.39
C ASN A 482 26.59 -0.46 19.47
N THR A 483 26.46 0.69 18.80
CA THR A 483 25.26 1.54 18.84
C THR A 483 24.51 1.57 17.50
N ARG A 484 24.96 0.78 16.50
CA ARG A 484 24.39 0.78 15.15
C ARG A 484 22.90 0.43 15.14
N GLU A 485 22.48 -0.60 15.86
CA GLU A 485 21.08 -1.03 15.94
C GLU A 485 20.20 0.00 16.66
N GLN A 486 20.70 0.63 17.73
CA GLN A 486 19.98 1.71 18.41
C GLN A 486 19.77 2.91 17.47
N ARG A 487 20.79 3.30 16.70
CA ARG A 487 20.66 4.37 15.68
C ARG A 487 19.66 4.00 14.59
N LYS A 488 19.64 2.74 14.14
CA LYS A 488 18.62 2.25 13.20
C LYS A 488 17.23 2.36 13.80
N LYS A 489 17.03 1.91 15.04
CA LYS A 489 15.73 2.04 15.74
C LYS A 489 15.27 3.49 15.87
N ALA A 490 16.18 4.40 16.24
CA ALA A 490 15.89 5.82 16.33
C ALA A 490 15.53 6.44 14.97
N THR A 491 16.16 5.98 13.88
CA THR A 491 15.84 6.41 12.52
C THR A 491 14.50 5.83 12.05
N ALA A 492 14.22 4.56 12.34
CA ALA A 492 12.96 3.91 12.01
C ALA A 492 11.76 4.58 12.71
N ALA A 493 11.94 5.04 13.95
CA ALA A 493 10.90 5.76 14.69
C ALA A 493 10.47 7.09 14.03
N LYS A 494 11.26 7.63 13.08
CA LYS A 494 10.94 8.84 12.32
C LYS A 494 10.11 8.57 11.06
N ILE A 495 9.86 7.31 10.70
CA ILE A 495 9.04 6.98 9.53
C ILE A 495 7.62 7.55 9.67
N GLY A 496 7.14 8.21 8.62
CA GLY A 496 5.84 8.86 8.59
C GLY A 496 5.74 10.14 9.43
N THR A 497 6.86 10.74 9.84
CA THR A 497 6.87 12.00 10.63
C THR A 497 7.04 13.21 9.72
N TYR A 498 8.26 13.71 9.54
CA TYR A 498 8.60 14.76 8.60
C TYR A 498 9.69 14.29 7.65
N PRO A 499 9.88 14.99 6.53
CA PRO A 499 11.05 14.79 5.70
C PRO A 499 12.33 14.94 6.54
N GLU A 500 13.18 13.92 6.54
CA GLU A 500 14.42 13.87 7.35
C GLU A 500 15.59 13.23 6.58
N SER A 501 15.36 12.81 5.33
CA SER A 501 16.37 12.18 4.49
C SER A 501 17.18 13.22 3.68
N HIS A 502 18.24 12.76 3.02
CA HIS A 502 18.99 13.52 2.03
C HIS A 502 18.58 13.03 0.64
N LYS A 503 17.50 13.58 0.07
CA LYS A 503 16.87 13.21 -1.23
C LYS A 503 16.15 11.86 -1.29
N CYS A 504 16.66 10.87 -0.59
CA CYS A 504 16.16 9.49 -0.60
C CYS A 504 14.78 9.32 0.06
N ILE A 505 14.24 8.12 -0.04
CA ILE A 505 12.98 7.72 0.61
C ILE A 505 13.30 6.52 1.51
N ARG A 506 13.20 6.71 2.83
CA ARG A 506 13.50 5.67 3.82
C ARG A 506 12.25 4.86 4.11
N HIS A 507 12.43 3.54 4.21
CA HIS A 507 11.38 2.57 4.48
C HIS A 507 11.74 1.72 5.69
N TYR A 508 10.74 1.03 6.24
CA TYR A 508 11.00 -0.14 7.07
C TYR A 508 11.78 -1.19 6.26
N ASP A 509 12.71 -1.88 6.92
CA ASP A 509 13.65 -2.80 6.26
C ASP A 509 12.93 -3.91 5.47
N ASP A 510 11.80 -4.39 5.98
CA ASP A 510 10.97 -5.42 5.36
C ASP A 510 10.09 -4.89 4.22
N GLN A 511 9.55 -3.67 4.34
CA GLN A 511 8.79 -2.98 3.29
C GLN A 511 9.62 -2.87 2.01
N ILE A 512 10.83 -2.31 2.11
CA ILE A 512 11.68 -2.13 0.95
C ILE A 512 12.22 -3.45 0.42
N LYS A 513 12.42 -4.45 1.28
CA LYS A 513 12.81 -5.79 0.82
C LYS A 513 11.72 -6.39 -0.07
N PHE A 514 10.47 -6.26 0.34
CA PHE A 514 9.32 -6.66 -0.48
C PHE A 514 9.30 -5.92 -1.82
N ILE A 515 9.43 -4.59 -1.82
CA ILE A 515 9.41 -3.78 -3.05
C ILE A 515 10.56 -4.19 -3.99
N TYR A 516 11.76 -4.36 -3.44
CA TYR A 516 12.95 -4.81 -4.16
C TYR A 516 12.77 -6.18 -4.82
N ASP A 517 12.07 -7.11 -4.16
CA ASP A 517 11.75 -8.42 -4.73
C ASP A 517 10.64 -8.32 -5.78
N TRP A 518 9.57 -7.57 -5.50
CA TRP A 518 8.42 -7.36 -6.37
C TRP A 518 8.80 -6.69 -7.71
N LEU A 519 9.76 -5.76 -7.70
CA LEU A 519 10.32 -5.16 -8.91
C LEU A 519 10.97 -6.20 -9.84
N GLY A 520 11.40 -7.35 -9.30
CA GLY A 520 12.05 -8.41 -10.06
C GLY A 520 13.45 -8.05 -10.53
N ASN A 521 13.97 -8.81 -11.50
CA ASN A 521 15.30 -8.60 -12.06
C ASN A 521 15.36 -9.10 -13.52
N SER A 522 15.38 -8.18 -14.49
CA SER A 522 15.58 -8.52 -15.90
C SER A 522 17.06 -8.61 -16.29
N THR A 523 17.98 -8.30 -15.39
CA THR A 523 19.44 -8.28 -15.62
C THR A 523 20.20 -9.10 -14.56
N PRO A 524 19.92 -10.42 -14.40
CA PRO A 524 20.53 -11.24 -13.35
C PRO A 524 22.05 -11.34 -13.37
N ASN A 525 22.67 -11.13 -14.53
CA ASN A 525 24.11 -11.24 -14.73
C ASN A 525 24.80 -9.88 -14.85
N ASP A 526 24.17 -8.78 -14.42
CA ASP A 526 24.81 -7.48 -14.42
C ASP A 526 26.05 -7.49 -13.51
N LYS A 527 27.20 -7.12 -14.08
CA LYS A 527 28.51 -7.15 -13.40
C LYS A 527 28.59 -6.26 -12.17
N ASN A 528 27.74 -5.23 -12.06
CA ASN A 528 27.71 -4.29 -10.95
C ASN A 528 26.60 -4.65 -9.94
N GLY A 529 25.90 -5.77 -10.13
CA GLY A 529 24.78 -6.20 -9.30
C GLY A 529 23.53 -5.31 -9.44
N LEU A 530 23.42 -4.57 -10.56
CA LEU A 530 22.25 -3.76 -10.86
C LEU A 530 21.11 -4.63 -11.42
N ARG A 531 19.94 -4.45 -10.85
CA ARG A 531 18.73 -5.20 -11.19
C ARG A 531 17.72 -4.27 -11.82
N THR A 532 17.63 -4.30 -13.14
CA THR A 532 16.57 -3.59 -13.86
C THR A 532 15.23 -4.24 -13.53
N PRO A 533 14.14 -3.47 -13.28
CA PRO A 533 12.83 -4.05 -13.04
C PRO A 533 12.40 -5.01 -14.15
N SER A 534 11.67 -6.07 -13.81
CA SER A 534 11.15 -7.04 -14.77
C SER A 534 10.03 -6.47 -15.64
N LYS A 535 9.39 -5.39 -15.18
CA LYS A 535 8.42 -4.59 -15.92
C LYS A 535 8.72 -3.10 -15.71
N PRO A 536 8.53 -2.24 -16.72
CA PRO A 536 8.58 -0.79 -16.51
C PRO A 536 7.70 -0.40 -15.32
N THR A 537 8.29 0.31 -14.36
CA THR A 537 7.62 0.75 -13.15
C THR A 537 7.85 2.25 -13.00
N VAL A 538 6.77 2.99 -12.79
CA VAL A 538 6.81 4.45 -12.70
C VAL A 538 6.59 4.89 -11.25
N MET A 539 7.43 5.79 -10.77
CA MET A 539 7.24 6.47 -9.50
C MET A 539 6.63 7.86 -9.71
N LEU A 540 5.56 8.14 -8.96
CA LEU A 540 4.87 9.42 -8.91
C LEU A 540 5.18 10.06 -7.55
N VAL A 541 5.81 11.24 -7.54
CA VAL A 541 6.10 11.96 -6.30
C VAL A 541 5.36 13.28 -6.27
N LYS A 542 4.54 13.47 -5.23
CA LYS A 542 3.80 14.72 -4.98
C LYS A 542 4.23 15.44 -3.71
#